data_AF-A0A812N3D4-F1
#
_entry.id   AF-A0A812N3D4-F1
#
_cell.length_a   1.000
_cell.length_b   1.000
_cell.length_c   1.000
_cell.angle_alpha   90.00
_cell.angle_beta   90.00
_cell.angle_gamma   90.00
#
_symmetry.space_group_name_H-M   'P 1'
#
loop_
_entity.id
_entity.type
_entity.pdbx_description
1 polymer ?
#
loop_
_entity_poly.entity_id
_entity_poly.type
_entity_poly.pdbx_seq_one_letter_code
_entity_poly.pdbx_strand_id
1 'polypeptide(L)'
;MRSRSRMCWLVDFMCNQLSWTLGVINGGNVGSKGEVREQQIIFKAPHPMNLVSTHVMVELRSAGYVEICGSENGAVSTLREYFESEFSAEVEAGHDEFCDVCLKVSSGMFKERGRSGENNIGHLTSQVCDAIVNILPGFSLVTINGGNYGDDGSHREQQMVFRWDNHPLREAPHLLVELREVGYIEICGQDVNGIHAQLTKFLKEKWRCKDSVKIPGQEPFCDIKLAWSAKDMMWASADLTSFFHGLGWQMQVCSQGTVVTKRGKSESREQQILFRPGSSREGAVEPHLFLELFTGEGSEELYSKPEVTQVPANQQIRFCQVGDCSTAIEPLKKFLTNYLGGAIDGQDEYGIMRLVVDVFLSRGEHDNNLGCWTMRVCDFMVDRLGWSFVVCNVCNLGEAGRCREQQLVFRYDGPLRQLPVVRTLNTVLDEAAFHGLSLPPYWLNEEVLAHKKNRAIEVCQQEEVENLQDIFDETFKRILTRDRVYEYQAATSEEMPYRLEVVHAFRSENAELFLKFAERREEYKGGWPLKAKSSGAGSMLNGRLLEGESYLAHGTNPSSAMAILKGGFKLDHAGSATGTMFGNGVYLAECVSKSDEYARDDNGGTKAVEELVATGEHKQSAMSPSAPASAF
;
A
#
# COMPACT_ATOMS: atom_id res chain seq x y z
N MET A 1 -2.74 -26.48 -15.47
CA MET A 1 -2.49 -25.06 -15.16
C MET A 1 -1.68 -25.04 -13.88
N ARG A 2 -0.45 -24.54 -13.95
CA ARG A 2 0.61 -24.67 -12.95
C ARG A 2 0.42 -23.60 -11.86
N SER A 3 0.50 -23.97 -10.58
CA SER A 3 0.46 -23.05 -9.46
C SER A 3 1.75 -22.23 -9.43
N ARG A 4 1.73 -21.04 -10.00
CA ARG A 4 2.52 -19.96 -9.39
C ARG A 4 2.10 -19.87 -7.92
N SER A 5 2.98 -19.42 -7.02
CA SER A 5 2.57 -19.00 -5.67
C SER A 5 1.28 -18.16 -5.82
N ARG A 6 0.14 -18.71 -5.38
CA ARG A 6 -1.17 -18.10 -5.66
C ARG A 6 -1.23 -16.67 -5.12
N MET A 7 -0.44 -16.43 -4.06
CA MET A 7 -0.21 -15.12 -3.49
C MET A 7 0.48 -14.18 -4.47
N CYS A 8 1.64 -14.53 -5.03
CA CYS A 8 2.34 -13.66 -5.98
C CYS A 8 1.53 -13.45 -7.26
N TRP A 9 0.76 -14.44 -7.70
CA TRP A 9 -0.18 -14.25 -8.81
C TRP A 9 -1.29 -13.26 -8.45
N LEU A 10 -1.87 -13.35 -7.24
CA LEU A 10 -2.86 -12.40 -6.77
C LEU A 10 -2.27 -10.99 -6.65
N VAL A 11 -1.05 -10.86 -6.12
CA VAL A 11 -0.35 -9.58 -6.03
C VAL A 11 -0.07 -9.03 -7.43
N ASP A 12 0.43 -9.84 -8.36
CA ASP A 12 0.64 -9.46 -9.76
C ASP A 12 -0.67 -9.02 -10.43
N PHE A 13 -1.75 -9.78 -10.25
CA PHE A 13 -3.08 -9.43 -10.76
C PHE A 13 -3.56 -8.08 -10.19
N MET A 14 -3.55 -7.94 -8.87
CA MET A 14 -4.02 -6.73 -8.20
C MET A 14 -3.15 -5.51 -8.55
N CYS A 15 -1.82 -5.64 -8.53
CA CYS A 15 -0.91 -4.53 -8.74
C CYS A 15 -0.69 -4.19 -10.21
N ASN A 16 -0.54 -5.17 -11.07
CA ASN A 16 -0.11 -4.93 -12.45
C ASN A 16 -1.31 -4.86 -13.42
N GLN A 17 -2.40 -5.57 -13.13
CA GLN A 17 -3.61 -5.56 -13.95
C GLN A 17 -4.67 -4.59 -13.41
N LEU A 18 -4.88 -4.57 -12.09
CA LEU A 18 -5.88 -3.69 -11.47
C LEU A 18 -5.30 -2.37 -10.92
N SER A 19 -3.98 -2.19 -10.95
CA SER A 19 -3.28 -0.98 -10.49
C SER A 19 -3.44 -0.68 -8.99
N TRP A 20 -3.80 -1.68 -8.18
CA TRP A 20 -3.83 -1.56 -6.73
C TRP A 20 -2.41 -1.55 -6.17
N THR A 21 -2.22 -0.96 -5.00
CA THR A 21 -0.89 -0.91 -4.38
C THR A 21 -0.79 -2.00 -3.33
N LEU A 22 0.22 -2.87 -3.41
CA LEU A 22 0.49 -3.79 -2.31
C LEU A 22 0.84 -2.98 -1.06
N GLY A 23 -0.01 -3.03 -0.04
CA GLY A 23 0.16 -2.30 1.22
C GLY A 23 0.94 -3.11 2.23
N VAL A 24 0.42 -4.29 2.58
CA VAL A 24 1.00 -5.19 3.57
C VAL A 24 0.75 -6.63 3.14
N ILE A 25 1.74 -7.50 3.35
CA ILE A 25 1.55 -8.94 3.41
C ILE A 25 1.86 -9.36 4.83
N ASN A 26 0.92 -10.05 5.43
CA ASN A 26 1.06 -10.59 6.76
C ASN A 26 0.45 -11.99 6.78
N GLY A 27 0.66 -12.71 7.86
CA GLY A 27 0.24 -14.09 7.98
C GLY A 27 0.72 -14.68 9.29
N GLY A 28 0.17 -15.82 9.61
CA GLY A 28 0.55 -16.56 10.79
C GLY A 28 0.19 -18.02 10.56
N ASN A 29 0.89 -18.87 11.28
CA ASN A 29 0.55 -20.28 11.29
C ASN A 29 -0.50 -20.51 12.39
N VAL A 30 -1.60 -21.15 12.02
CA VAL A 30 -2.73 -21.54 12.86
C VAL A 30 -2.90 -23.06 12.82
N GLY A 31 -3.81 -23.58 13.64
CA GLY A 31 -3.94 -25.02 13.87
C GLY A 31 -3.11 -25.50 15.05
N SER A 32 -3.33 -26.75 15.47
CA SER A 32 -2.73 -27.33 16.69
C SER A 32 -1.22 -27.52 16.61
N LYS A 33 -0.68 -27.52 15.39
CA LYS A 33 0.73 -27.71 15.04
C LYS A 33 1.27 -26.58 14.15
N GLY A 34 0.49 -25.53 13.88
CA GLY A 34 0.85 -24.52 12.88
C GLY A 34 0.78 -25.06 11.45
N GLU A 35 -0.04 -26.09 11.21
CA GLU A 35 -0.19 -26.77 9.93
C GLU A 35 -1.00 -25.97 8.90
N VAL A 36 -1.72 -24.93 9.33
CA VAL A 36 -2.48 -24.05 8.46
C VAL A 36 -1.80 -22.69 8.39
N ARG A 37 -1.36 -22.29 7.20
CA ARG A 37 -0.83 -20.94 6.99
C ARG A 37 -1.95 -19.99 6.61
N GLU A 38 -2.27 -19.04 7.48
CA GLU A 38 -3.15 -17.92 7.16
C GLU A 38 -2.30 -16.78 6.60
N GLN A 39 -2.71 -16.19 5.48
CA GLN A 39 -2.09 -15.00 4.91
C GLN A 39 -3.15 -13.92 4.69
N GLN A 40 -2.82 -12.71 5.12
CA GLN A 40 -3.60 -11.50 4.90
C GLN A 40 -2.82 -10.60 3.96
N ILE A 41 -3.44 -10.24 2.84
CA ILE A 41 -2.85 -9.36 1.84
C ILE A 41 -3.73 -8.12 1.76
N ILE A 42 -3.15 -6.98 2.11
CA ILE A 42 -3.86 -5.71 2.09
C ILE A 42 -3.37 -4.91 0.89
N PHE A 43 -4.32 -4.53 0.06
CA PHE A 43 -4.09 -3.65 -1.08
C PHE A 43 -4.69 -2.28 -0.79
N LYS A 44 -3.97 -1.22 -1.15
CA LYS A 44 -4.50 0.14 -1.19
C LYS A 44 -5.12 0.36 -2.56
N ALA A 45 -6.20 1.13 -2.60
CA ALA A 45 -6.87 1.52 -3.84
C ALA A 45 -5.85 2.07 -4.86
N PRO A 46 -6.14 1.94 -6.17
CA PRO A 46 -5.26 2.47 -7.18
C PRO A 46 -4.92 3.93 -6.93
N HIS A 47 -3.65 4.26 -7.06
CA HIS A 47 -3.16 5.62 -6.89
C HIS A 47 -2.39 6.01 -8.16
N PRO A 48 -2.52 7.26 -8.65
CA PRO A 48 -1.78 7.75 -9.81
C PRO A 48 -0.28 7.45 -9.79
N MET A 49 0.28 7.39 -8.58
CA MET A 49 1.71 7.17 -8.38
C MET A 49 2.16 5.70 -8.32
N ASN A 50 1.24 4.75 -8.17
CA ASN A 50 1.56 3.33 -7.96
C ASN A 50 1.30 2.51 -9.23
N LEU A 51 1.79 3.01 -10.36
CA LEU A 51 1.66 2.34 -11.65
C LEU A 51 2.59 1.12 -11.69
N VAL A 52 1.99 -0.08 -11.60
CA VAL A 52 2.68 -1.38 -11.78
C VAL A 52 3.92 -1.45 -10.87
N SER A 53 3.76 -1.92 -9.64
CA SER A 53 4.90 -2.09 -8.76
C SER A 53 5.42 -3.51 -8.87
N THR A 54 6.59 -3.67 -9.50
CA THR A 54 7.32 -4.93 -9.40
C THR A 54 7.51 -5.28 -7.93
N HIS A 55 7.30 -6.55 -7.61
CA HIS A 55 7.51 -7.06 -6.26
C HIS A 55 8.36 -8.32 -6.30
N VAL A 56 9.11 -8.52 -5.23
CA VAL A 56 9.80 -9.77 -4.93
C VAL A 56 9.53 -10.14 -3.48
N MET A 57 9.32 -11.42 -3.23
CA MET A 57 9.20 -12.01 -1.93
C MET A 57 10.36 -12.97 -1.72
N VAL A 58 10.97 -12.89 -0.54
CA VAL A 58 12.02 -13.80 -0.09
C VAL A 58 11.58 -14.44 1.22
N GLU A 59 11.55 -15.77 1.27
CA GLU A 59 11.32 -16.52 2.51
C GLU A 59 12.61 -17.21 2.95
N LEU A 60 13.09 -16.88 4.15
CA LEU A 60 14.16 -17.62 4.82
C LEU A 60 13.54 -18.72 5.66
N ARG A 61 13.95 -19.98 5.43
CA ARG A 61 13.42 -21.15 6.13
C ARG A 61 14.54 -21.87 6.86
N SER A 62 14.47 -21.88 8.18
CA SER A 62 15.48 -22.51 9.06
C SER A 62 15.70 -24.00 8.80
N ALA A 63 14.80 -24.69 8.08
CA ALA A 63 15.02 -26.04 7.57
C ALA A 63 16.08 -26.14 6.45
N GLY A 64 16.78 -25.05 6.12
CA GLY A 64 17.86 -25.06 5.13
C GLY A 64 17.44 -24.59 3.75
N TYR A 65 16.39 -23.76 3.64
CA TYR A 65 15.89 -23.29 2.35
C TYR A 65 15.73 -21.77 2.30
N VAL A 66 15.85 -21.22 1.09
CA VAL A 66 15.46 -19.87 0.73
C VAL A 66 14.52 -19.96 -0.47
N GLU A 67 13.33 -19.38 -0.38
CA GLU A 67 12.36 -19.35 -1.46
C GLU A 67 12.21 -17.93 -2.00
N ILE A 68 12.24 -17.78 -3.33
CA ILE A 68 12.11 -16.50 -4.01
C ILE A 68 10.89 -16.56 -4.92
N CYS A 69 10.02 -15.56 -4.83
CA CYS A 69 8.93 -15.35 -5.76
C CYS A 69 8.92 -13.90 -6.24
N GLY A 70 8.55 -13.62 -7.49
CA GLY A 70 8.48 -12.23 -7.95
C GLY A 70 7.90 -12.04 -9.34
N SER A 71 7.46 -10.82 -9.61
CA SER A 71 6.90 -10.45 -10.93
C SER A 71 7.96 -10.08 -11.97
N GLU A 72 9.21 -9.87 -11.57
CA GLU A 72 10.32 -9.51 -12.46
C GLU A 72 11.43 -10.56 -12.43
N ASN A 73 11.64 -11.22 -13.58
CA ASN A 73 12.67 -12.25 -13.75
C ASN A 73 14.09 -11.73 -13.46
N GLY A 74 14.37 -10.46 -13.76
CA GLY A 74 15.66 -9.83 -13.50
C GLY A 74 15.96 -9.81 -11.99
N ALA A 75 15.04 -9.27 -11.19
CA ALA A 75 15.16 -9.25 -9.74
C ALA A 75 15.30 -10.65 -9.13
N VAL A 76 14.49 -11.63 -9.57
CA VAL A 76 14.58 -13.01 -9.10
C VAL A 76 15.95 -13.64 -9.43
N SER A 77 16.48 -13.39 -10.62
CA SER A 77 17.80 -13.91 -11.04
C SER A 77 18.93 -13.29 -10.22
N THR A 78 18.92 -11.98 -10.02
CA THR A 78 19.91 -11.27 -9.19
C THR A 78 19.89 -11.77 -7.74
N LEU A 79 18.70 -11.99 -7.16
CA LEU A 79 18.56 -12.55 -5.81
C LEU A 79 19.12 -13.97 -5.73
N ARG A 80 18.84 -14.80 -6.73
CA ARG A 80 19.41 -16.14 -6.82
C ARG A 80 20.94 -16.10 -6.81
N GLU A 81 21.55 -15.30 -7.67
CA GLU A 81 23.02 -15.16 -7.73
C GLU A 81 23.61 -14.70 -6.39
N TYR A 82 22.93 -13.77 -5.71
CA TYR A 82 23.31 -13.34 -4.37
C TYR A 82 23.30 -14.50 -3.37
N PHE A 83 22.23 -15.29 -3.30
CA PHE A 83 22.16 -16.42 -2.37
C PHE A 83 23.11 -17.58 -2.72
N GLU A 84 23.34 -17.83 -4.02
CA GLU A 84 24.36 -18.80 -4.46
C GLU A 84 25.76 -18.37 -3.97
N SER A 85 26.10 -17.07 -4.09
CA SER A 85 27.37 -16.51 -3.61
C SER A 85 27.49 -16.47 -2.09
N GLU A 86 26.58 -15.76 -1.43
CA GLU A 86 26.71 -15.40 -0.02
C GLU A 86 26.28 -16.53 0.91
N PHE A 87 25.30 -17.34 0.49
CA PHE A 87 24.73 -18.40 1.34
C PHE A 87 25.23 -19.80 0.93
N SER A 88 26.08 -19.88 -0.09
CA SER A 88 26.50 -21.13 -0.73
C SER A 88 25.28 -21.99 -1.05
N ALA A 89 24.25 -21.36 -1.60
CA ALA A 89 22.98 -22.00 -1.89
C ALA A 89 23.01 -22.69 -3.26
N GLU A 90 22.26 -23.78 -3.40
CA GLU A 90 22.10 -24.51 -4.67
C GLU A 90 20.62 -24.59 -5.02
N VAL A 91 20.27 -24.48 -6.31
CA VAL A 91 18.88 -24.62 -6.75
C VAL A 91 18.37 -26.03 -6.49
N GLU A 92 17.27 -26.14 -5.76
CA GLU A 92 16.56 -27.39 -5.52
C GLU A 92 15.40 -27.53 -6.52
N ALA A 93 15.44 -28.57 -7.35
CA ALA A 93 14.42 -28.84 -8.35
C ALA A 93 13.11 -29.39 -7.73
N GLY A 94 11.99 -29.25 -8.43
CA GLY A 94 10.70 -29.84 -8.02
C GLY A 94 9.85 -28.95 -7.12
N HIS A 95 10.24 -27.70 -6.92
CA HIS A 95 9.50 -26.70 -6.13
C HIS A 95 8.81 -25.62 -6.97
N ASP A 96 8.82 -25.76 -8.30
CA ASP A 96 8.27 -24.80 -9.28
C ASP A 96 6.75 -24.55 -9.11
N GLU A 97 6.07 -25.41 -8.33
CA GLU A 97 4.64 -25.27 -7.99
C GLU A 97 4.39 -24.36 -6.78
N PHE A 98 5.42 -23.96 -6.04
CA PHE A 98 5.32 -23.21 -4.80
C PHE A 98 6.04 -21.86 -4.86
N CYS A 99 7.17 -21.81 -5.55
CA CYS A 99 7.99 -20.60 -5.70
C CYS A 99 8.65 -20.53 -7.08
N ASP A 100 9.17 -19.37 -7.46
CA ASP A 100 9.88 -19.20 -8.73
C ASP A 100 11.30 -19.77 -8.66
N VAL A 101 11.96 -19.68 -7.49
CA VAL A 101 13.25 -20.30 -7.21
C VAL A 101 13.27 -20.82 -5.77
N CYS A 102 13.56 -22.11 -5.60
CA CYS A 102 13.86 -22.72 -4.31
C CYS A 102 15.37 -22.99 -4.23
N LEU A 103 16.01 -22.50 -3.18
CA LEU A 103 17.44 -22.67 -2.94
C LEU A 103 17.66 -23.43 -1.64
N LYS A 104 18.47 -24.48 -1.70
CA LYS A 104 18.95 -25.21 -0.54
C LYS A 104 20.27 -24.62 -0.09
N VAL A 105 20.34 -24.15 1.15
CA VAL A 105 21.55 -23.50 1.69
C VAL A 105 22.47 -24.50 2.36
N SER A 106 23.75 -24.13 2.46
CA SER A 106 24.75 -24.94 3.14
C SER A 106 24.40 -25.23 4.62
N SER A 107 24.81 -26.40 5.10
CA SER A 107 24.59 -26.80 6.50
C SER A 107 25.28 -25.81 7.45
N GLY A 108 24.52 -25.24 8.38
CA GLY A 108 25.04 -24.28 9.36
C GLY A 108 24.80 -22.81 9.02
N MET A 109 24.17 -22.50 7.87
CA MET A 109 23.70 -21.15 7.56
C MET A 109 22.63 -20.70 8.57
N PHE A 110 21.58 -21.52 8.73
CA PHE A 110 20.59 -21.36 9.78
C PHE A 110 21.09 -22.05 11.05
N LYS A 111 21.31 -21.26 12.08
CA LYS A 111 21.82 -21.70 13.38
C LYS A 111 20.72 -21.57 14.40
N GLU A 112 20.50 -22.63 15.17
CA GLU A 112 19.58 -22.63 16.30
C GLU A 112 20.27 -23.14 17.55
N ARG A 113 19.84 -22.65 18.72
CA ARG A 113 20.34 -23.14 20.01
C ARG A 113 19.33 -22.99 21.12
N GLY A 114 19.61 -23.70 22.20
CA GLY A 114 18.85 -23.62 23.42
C GLY A 114 17.41 -24.13 23.25
N ARG A 115 16.59 -23.85 24.27
CA ARG A 115 15.19 -24.29 24.33
C ARG A 115 14.19 -23.15 24.12
N SER A 116 14.69 -21.92 23.95
CA SER A 116 13.86 -20.71 23.85
C SER A 116 13.64 -20.26 22.41
N GLY A 117 13.96 -21.11 21.42
CA GLY A 117 13.87 -20.74 20.00
C GLY A 117 14.90 -19.69 19.58
N GLU A 118 16.07 -19.67 20.22
CA GLU A 118 17.18 -18.78 19.83
C GLU A 118 17.76 -19.24 18.50
N ASN A 119 17.88 -18.32 17.57
CA ASN A 119 18.36 -18.60 16.22
C ASN A 119 18.95 -17.33 15.61
N ASN A 120 19.65 -17.44 14.48
CA ASN A 120 20.24 -16.30 13.77
C ASN A 120 19.36 -15.69 12.66
N ILE A 121 18.07 -16.04 12.60
CA ILE A 121 17.19 -15.58 11.50
C ILE A 121 17.07 -14.07 11.49
N GLY A 122 16.93 -13.40 12.65
CA GLY A 122 16.85 -11.94 12.70
C GLY A 122 18.10 -11.25 12.15
N HIS A 123 19.28 -11.81 12.38
CA HIS A 123 20.53 -11.31 11.79
C HIS A 123 20.53 -11.48 10.27
N LEU A 124 20.19 -12.68 9.78
CA LEU A 124 20.07 -12.95 8.35
C LEU A 124 19.00 -12.07 7.67
N THR A 125 17.88 -11.81 8.34
CA THR A 125 16.82 -10.90 7.87
C THR A 125 17.38 -9.50 7.62
N SER A 126 18.11 -8.93 8.59
CA SER A 126 18.73 -7.61 8.43
C SER A 126 19.75 -7.58 7.30
N GLN A 127 20.60 -8.62 7.19
CA GLN A 127 21.59 -8.76 6.12
C GLN A 127 20.94 -8.82 4.74
N VAL A 128 19.87 -9.63 4.59
CA VAL A 128 19.14 -9.78 3.33
C VAL A 128 18.42 -8.49 2.97
N CYS A 129 17.79 -7.81 3.93
CA CYS A 129 17.16 -6.51 3.66
C CYS A 129 18.17 -5.48 3.14
N ASP A 130 19.35 -5.39 3.76
CA ASP A 130 20.43 -4.51 3.31
C ASP A 130 20.96 -4.90 1.93
N ALA A 131 21.17 -6.19 1.68
CA ALA A 131 21.64 -6.66 0.39
C ALA A 131 20.65 -6.33 -0.73
N ILE A 132 19.35 -6.59 -0.51
CA ILE A 132 18.31 -6.40 -1.52
C ILE A 132 18.19 -4.94 -1.95
N VAL A 133 18.15 -3.99 -1.01
CA VAL A 133 18.06 -2.57 -1.36
C VAL A 133 19.30 -2.05 -2.11
N ASN A 134 20.44 -2.73 -1.95
CA ASN A 134 21.69 -2.41 -2.64
C ASN A 134 21.78 -3.06 -4.03
N ILE A 135 21.49 -4.35 -4.15
CA ILE A 135 21.62 -5.10 -5.43
C ILE A 135 20.41 -4.92 -6.35
N LEU A 136 19.26 -4.49 -5.81
CA LEU A 136 18.06 -4.14 -6.57
C LEU A 136 17.69 -2.65 -6.34
N PRO A 137 18.36 -1.71 -7.03
CA PRO A 137 18.09 -0.28 -6.85
C PRO A 137 16.63 0.09 -7.08
N GLY A 138 16.07 0.82 -6.12
CA GLY A 138 14.67 1.29 -6.15
C GLY A 138 13.67 0.32 -5.50
N PHE A 139 14.10 -0.88 -5.10
CA PHE A 139 13.30 -1.73 -4.23
C PHE A 139 13.39 -1.25 -2.78
N SER A 140 12.26 -1.32 -2.09
CA SER A 140 12.16 -1.08 -0.65
C SER A 140 11.38 -2.18 0.01
N LEU A 141 11.61 -2.33 1.31
CA LEU A 141 10.92 -3.31 2.13
C LEU A 141 9.50 -2.83 2.44
N VAL A 142 8.52 -3.65 2.10
CA VAL A 142 7.10 -3.39 2.38
C VAL A 142 6.67 -4.01 3.70
N THR A 143 7.09 -5.25 3.94
CA THR A 143 6.68 -6.01 5.12
C THR A 143 7.72 -7.07 5.47
N ILE A 144 7.74 -7.44 6.74
CA ILE A 144 8.43 -8.62 7.27
C ILE A 144 7.43 -9.38 8.10
N ASN A 145 7.51 -10.70 8.02
CA ASN A 145 6.66 -11.55 8.81
C ASN A 145 7.42 -12.77 9.29
N GLY A 146 7.43 -12.97 10.61
CA GLY A 146 8.09 -14.08 11.27
C GLY A 146 7.06 -15.16 11.63
N GLY A 147 7.46 -16.43 11.48
CA GLY A 147 6.59 -17.55 11.79
C GLY A 147 7.34 -18.77 12.29
N ASN A 148 6.58 -19.71 12.83
CA ASN A 148 7.04 -21.05 13.19
C ASN A 148 6.28 -22.09 12.36
N TYR A 149 6.97 -23.08 11.81
CA TYR A 149 6.36 -24.17 11.03
C TYR A 149 6.98 -25.54 11.37
N GLY A 150 6.43 -26.59 10.78
CA GLY A 150 6.76 -27.99 11.09
C GLY A 150 5.81 -28.56 12.15
N ASP A 151 5.76 -29.89 12.28
CA ASP A 151 4.78 -30.62 13.10
C ASP A 151 4.73 -30.21 14.59
N ASP A 152 5.79 -29.58 15.09
CA ASP A 152 5.95 -29.10 16.47
C ASP A 152 6.37 -27.62 16.54
N GLY A 153 6.28 -26.89 15.42
CA GLY A 153 6.78 -25.51 15.32
C GLY A 153 8.30 -25.40 15.49
N SER A 154 9.04 -26.50 15.27
CA SER A 154 10.49 -26.56 15.46
C SER A 154 11.28 -25.68 14.52
N HIS A 155 10.70 -25.32 13.36
CA HIS A 155 11.35 -24.49 12.38
C HIS A 155 10.84 -23.05 12.45
N ARG A 156 11.76 -22.12 12.26
CA ARG A 156 11.50 -20.69 12.01
C ARG A 156 11.46 -20.37 10.54
N GLU A 157 10.57 -19.46 10.16
CA GLU A 157 10.56 -18.81 8.85
C GLU A 157 10.53 -17.29 9.00
N GLN A 158 11.12 -16.59 8.02
CA GLN A 158 10.98 -15.16 7.84
C GLN A 158 10.60 -14.87 6.40
N GLN A 159 9.42 -14.32 6.18
CA GLN A 159 9.01 -13.78 4.90
C GLN A 159 9.32 -12.28 4.85
N MET A 160 9.95 -11.84 3.77
CA MET A 160 10.22 -10.42 3.47
C MET A 160 9.63 -10.12 2.10
N VAL A 161 8.92 -9.00 1.99
CA VAL A 161 8.34 -8.56 0.71
C VAL A 161 8.91 -7.21 0.37
N PHE A 162 9.46 -7.13 -0.83
CA PHE A 162 10.01 -5.90 -1.39
C PHE A 162 9.18 -5.48 -2.58
N ARG A 163 9.09 -4.17 -2.74
CA ARG A 163 8.39 -3.54 -3.85
C ARG A 163 9.28 -2.48 -4.42
N TRP A 164 9.26 -2.35 -5.73
CA TRP A 164 9.91 -1.24 -6.39
C TRP A 164 9.04 0.03 -6.24
N ASP A 165 9.53 0.99 -5.46
CA ASP A 165 8.85 2.27 -5.20
C ASP A 165 9.80 3.48 -5.10
N ASN A 166 11.08 3.29 -5.43
CA ASN A 166 12.10 4.35 -5.45
C ASN A 166 12.21 5.11 -4.10
N HIS A 167 12.16 4.37 -2.99
CA HIS A 167 12.19 4.94 -1.64
C HIS A 167 13.40 5.87 -1.40
N PRO A 168 13.23 7.05 -0.79
CA PRO A 168 14.28 8.07 -0.65
C PRO A 168 15.46 7.66 0.24
N LEU A 169 15.34 6.57 1.01
CA LEU A 169 16.35 6.14 1.99
C LEU A 169 17.55 5.40 1.39
N ARG A 170 17.57 5.17 0.05
CA ARG A 170 18.72 4.64 -0.70
C ARG A 170 19.34 3.40 -0.02
N GLU A 171 20.65 3.43 0.23
CA GLU A 171 21.50 2.34 0.76
C GLU A 171 21.61 2.36 2.30
N ALA A 172 20.79 3.14 3.01
CA ALA A 172 20.86 3.21 4.48
C ALA A 172 20.59 1.83 5.11
N PRO A 173 21.45 1.32 6.00
CA PRO A 173 21.28 -0.03 6.54
C PRO A 173 20.09 -0.11 7.49
N HIS A 174 19.54 -1.31 7.61
CA HIS A 174 18.43 -1.62 8.50
C HIS A 174 18.95 -2.05 9.86
N LEU A 175 18.22 -1.68 10.91
CA LEU A 175 18.40 -2.18 12.26
C LEU A 175 17.11 -2.86 12.71
N LEU A 176 17.18 -4.16 12.97
CA LEU A 176 16.08 -4.96 13.49
C LEU A 176 16.17 -5.05 15.02
N VAL A 177 15.07 -4.74 15.69
CA VAL A 177 14.90 -4.95 17.13
C VAL A 177 13.80 -5.98 17.32
N GLU A 178 14.13 -7.13 17.90
CA GLU A 178 13.18 -8.18 18.27
C GLU A 178 12.89 -8.15 19.76
N LEU A 179 11.62 -7.96 20.13
CA LEU A 179 11.12 -8.05 21.50
C LEU A 179 10.42 -9.39 21.69
N ARG A 180 10.80 -10.14 22.72
CA ARG A 180 10.19 -11.44 22.99
C ARG A 180 9.67 -11.52 24.41
N GLU A 181 8.41 -11.93 24.53
CA GLU A 181 7.70 -12.03 25.80
C GLU A 181 8.36 -13.03 26.77
N VAL A 182 9.08 -14.00 26.23
CA VAL A 182 9.94 -14.95 26.97
C VAL A 182 11.14 -14.32 27.68
N GLY A 183 11.31 -13.00 27.62
CA GLY A 183 12.21 -12.27 28.50
C GLY A 183 13.56 -11.92 27.89
N TYR A 184 13.64 -11.75 26.56
CA TYR A 184 14.81 -11.15 25.93
C TYR A 184 14.48 -10.19 24.78
N ILE A 185 15.45 -9.32 24.49
CA ILE A 185 15.48 -8.40 23.35
C ILE A 185 16.72 -8.74 22.52
N GLU A 186 16.58 -8.82 21.21
CA GLU A 186 17.66 -9.06 20.25
C GLU A 186 17.77 -7.87 19.30
N ILE A 187 18.99 -7.39 19.08
CA ILE A 187 19.29 -6.29 18.17
C ILE A 187 20.19 -6.86 17.07
N CYS A 188 19.77 -6.68 15.83
CA CYS A 188 20.41 -7.23 14.64
C CYS A 188 20.61 -6.12 13.59
N GLY A 189 21.82 -6.01 13.05
CA GLY A 189 22.15 -5.05 11.99
C GLY A 189 23.41 -4.24 12.29
N GLN A 190 23.72 -3.29 11.42
CA GLN A 190 24.95 -2.50 11.50
C GLN A 190 24.88 -1.44 12.61
N ASP A 191 25.99 -1.27 13.34
CA ASP A 191 26.13 -0.22 14.36
C ASP A 191 26.39 1.16 13.73
N VAL A 192 25.34 1.77 13.18
CA VAL A 192 25.45 3.09 12.57
C VAL A 192 25.41 4.17 13.64
N ASN A 193 26.43 5.03 13.67
CA ASN A 193 26.54 6.16 14.60
C ASN A 193 26.45 5.74 16.09
N GLY A 194 26.92 4.54 16.43
CA GLY A 194 26.90 4.03 17.80
C GLY A 194 25.49 3.74 18.33
N ILE A 195 24.52 3.51 17.45
CA ILE A 195 23.12 3.22 17.81
C ILE A 195 23.01 2.04 18.78
N HIS A 196 23.90 1.05 18.67
CA HIS A 196 23.95 -0.10 19.58
C HIS A 196 24.16 0.33 21.03
N ALA A 197 25.13 1.21 21.29
CA ALA A 197 25.42 1.72 22.62
C ALA A 197 24.28 2.62 23.14
N GLN A 198 23.73 3.46 22.28
CA GLN A 198 22.62 4.37 22.62
C GLN A 198 21.35 3.60 22.99
N LEU A 199 20.94 2.64 22.17
CA LEU A 199 19.78 1.79 22.41
C LEU A 199 19.97 0.92 23.66
N THR A 200 21.15 0.30 23.83
CA THR A 200 21.45 -0.49 25.02
C THR A 200 21.34 0.35 26.29
N LYS A 201 21.89 1.57 26.28
CA LYS A 201 21.78 2.49 27.42
C LYS A 201 20.32 2.82 27.72
N PHE A 202 19.53 3.19 26.70
CA PHE A 202 18.10 3.46 26.84
C PHE A 202 17.35 2.27 27.45
N LEU A 203 17.54 1.06 26.92
CA LEU A 203 16.88 -0.16 27.40
C LEU A 203 17.28 -0.53 28.83
N LYS A 204 18.54 -0.34 29.22
CA LYS A 204 19.01 -0.58 30.60
C LYS A 204 18.48 0.47 31.58
N GLU A 205 18.47 1.74 31.19
CA GLU A 205 18.05 2.84 32.07
C GLU A 205 16.53 2.88 32.23
N LYS A 206 15.80 2.85 31.11
CA LYS A 206 14.34 3.02 31.09
C LYS A 206 13.60 1.71 31.37
N TRP A 207 13.97 0.63 30.68
CA TRP A 207 13.26 -0.65 30.78
C TRP A 207 13.92 -1.62 31.77
N ARG A 208 15.02 -1.21 32.42
CA ARG A 208 15.77 -2.01 33.40
C ARG A 208 16.28 -3.34 32.84
N CYS A 209 16.57 -3.38 31.53
CA CYS A 209 17.15 -4.54 30.89
C CYS A 209 18.55 -4.84 31.47
N LYS A 210 18.99 -6.08 31.34
CA LYS A 210 20.31 -6.56 31.76
C LYS A 210 21.02 -7.20 30.58
N ASP A 211 22.35 -7.26 30.63
CA ASP A 211 23.08 -8.06 29.64
C ASP A 211 22.65 -9.52 29.77
N SER A 212 22.35 -10.15 28.64
CA SER A 212 22.09 -11.58 28.63
C SER A 212 23.39 -12.35 28.92
N VAL A 213 23.27 -13.51 29.57
CA VAL A 213 24.42 -14.34 29.93
C VAL A 213 25.07 -14.86 28.64
N LYS A 214 26.22 -14.29 28.29
CA LYS A 214 27.07 -14.84 27.23
C LYS A 214 27.63 -16.17 27.70
N ILE A 215 27.35 -17.24 26.97
CA ILE A 215 27.94 -18.54 27.22
C ILE A 215 29.34 -18.54 26.57
N PRO A 216 30.43 -18.67 27.33
CA PRO A 216 31.78 -18.65 26.77
C PRO A 216 31.94 -19.71 25.66
N GLY A 217 32.55 -19.32 24.54
CA GLY A 217 32.79 -20.19 23.39
C GLY A 217 31.59 -20.39 22.46
N GLN A 218 30.43 -19.77 22.74
CA GLN A 218 29.31 -19.78 21.81
C GLN A 218 29.29 -18.53 20.93
N GLU A 219 29.09 -18.73 19.63
CA GLU A 219 28.88 -17.65 18.66
C GLU A 219 27.57 -16.91 18.98
N PRO A 220 27.54 -15.58 18.91
CA PRO A 220 26.30 -14.82 19.03
C PRO A 220 25.41 -15.06 17.80
N PHE A 221 24.08 -15.02 18.00
CA PHE A 221 23.08 -15.12 16.92
C PHE A 221 22.46 -13.76 16.55
N CYS A 222 22.79 -12.73 17.34
CA CYS A 222 22.41 -11.35 17.16
C CYS A 222 23.55 -10.48 17.68
N ASP A 223 23.59 -9.21 17.26
CA ASP A 223 24.67 -8.30 17.60
C ASP A 223 24.65 -7.92 19.09
N ILE A 224 23.44 -7.70 19.64
CA ILE A 224 23.22 -7.50 21.08
C ILE A 224 22.03 -8.33 21.55
N LYS A 225 22.20 -8.96 22.72
CA LYS A 225 21.13 -9.66 23.44
C LYS A 225 20.99 -9.14 24.86
N LEU A 226 19.79 -8.69 25.21
CA LEU A 226 19.46 -8.21 26.54
C LEU A 226 18.37 -9.08 27.16
N ALA A 227 18.49 -9.34 28.46
CA ALA A 227 17.39 -9.90 29.26
C ALA A 227 16.48 -8.75 29.71
N TRP A 228 15.17 -8.92 29.58
CA TRP A 228 14.18 -7.95 30.04
C TRP A 228 13.01 -8.66 30.74
N SER A 229 12.30 -7.90 31.57
CA SER A 229 10.96 -8.31 32.00
C SER A 229 10.01 -7.87 30.91
N ALA A 230 9.28 -8.81 30.31
CA ALA A 230 8.32 -8.48 29.27
C ALA A 230 7.34 -7.42 29.76
N LYS A 231 7.01 -6.52 28.83
CA LYS A 231 6.04 -5.44 29.01
C LYS A 231 4.96 -5.59 27.96
N ASP A 232 3.95 -4.74 28.02
CA ASP A 232 2.98 -4.62 26.94
C ASP A 232 3.72 -4.32 25.61
N MET A 233 3.52 -5.18 24.60
CA MET A 233 4.26 -5.13 23.33
C MET A 233 3.91 -3.90 22.51
N MET A 234 2.66 -3.44 22.56
CA MET A 234 2.24 -2.22 21.86
C MET A 234 2.92 -1.00 22.46
N TRP A 235 2.94 -0.87 23.80
CA TRP A 235 3.70 0.20 24.46
C TRP A 235 5.19 0.12 24.15
N ALA A 236 5.79 -1.06 24.23
CA ALA A 236 7.22 -1.24 23.98
C ALA A 236 7.59 -0.84 22.55
N SER A 237 6.74 -1.18 21.57
CA SER A 237 6.91 -0.79 20.17
C SER A 237 6.80 0.71 19.96
N ALA A 238 5.79 1.34 20.56
CA ALA A 238 5.60 2.79 20.52
C ALA A 238 6.76 3.54 21.18
N ASP A 239 7.23 3.07 22.33
CA ASP A 239 8.32 3.70 23.08
C ASP A 239 9.68 3.58 22.36
N LEU A 240 9.94 2.44 21.70
CA LEU A 240 11.10 2.30 20.81
C LEU A 240 10.99 3.21 19.59
N THR A 241 9.83 3.27 18.96
CA THR A 241 9.60 4.15 17.80
C THR A 241 9.88 5.61 18.17
N SER A 242 9.42 6.05 19.33
CA SER A 242 9.71 7.38 19.88
C SER A 242 11.21 7.61 20.10
N PHE A 243 11.93 6.64 20.69
CA PHE A 243 13.38 6.68 20.88
C PHE A 243 14.13 6.86 19.55
N PHE A 244 13.80 6.03 18.54
CA PHE A 244 14.47 6.07 17.24
C PHE A 244 14.19 7.37 16.48
N HIS A 245 12.96 7.89 16.49
CA HIS A 245 12.68 9.19 15.89
C HIS A 245 13.50 10.32 16.53
N GLY A 246 13.68 10.27 17.87
CA GLY A 246 14.54 11.22 18.58
C GLY A 246 15.97 11.27 18.04
N LEU A 247 16.45 10.17 17.43
CA LEU A 247 17.77 10.04 16.83
C LEU A 247 17.78 10.23 15.30
N GLY A 248 16.66 10.62 14.69
CA GLY A 248 16.55 10.77 13.23
C GLY A 248 16.45 9.43 12.46
N TRP A 249 16.06 8.35 13.15
CA TRP A 249 15.73 7.07 12.52
C TRP A 249 14.23 6.98 12.29
N GLN A 250 13.80 6.18 11.32
CA GLN A 250 12.38 5.95 11.04
C GLN A 250 12.06 4.46 11.06
N MET A 251 10.92 4.12 11.68
CA MET A 251 10.34 2.78 11.61
C MET A 251 9.85 2.50 10.18
N GLN A 252 10.37 1.44 9.56
CA GLN A 252 9.94 0.97 8.25
C GLN A 252 8.79 -0.02 8.39
N VAL A 253 8.99 -1.04 9.22
CA VAL A 253 8.06 -2.13 9.42
C VAL A 253 8.06 -2.50 10.89
N CYS A 254 6.89 -2.90 11.37
CA CYS A 254 6.68 -3.54 12.66
C CYS A 254 5.98 -4.85 12.33
N SER A 255 6.40 -5.98 12.90
CA SER A 255 5.81 -7.30 12.71
C SER A 255 5.54 -7.93 14.07
N GLN A 256 4.40 -8.59 14.23
CA GLN A 256 4.03 -9.28 15.46
C GLN A 256 3.65 -10.70 15.11
N GLY A 257 4.24 -11.67 15.81
CA GLY A 257 3.99 -13.09 15.61
C GLY A 257 3.96 -13.86 16.91
N THR A 258 3.53 -15.11 16.81
CA THR A 258 3.51 -16.06 17.92
C THR A 258 4.63 -17.08 17.73
N VAL A 259 5.35 -17.35 18.82
CA VAL A 259 6.45 -18.29 18.86
C VAL A 259 6.17 -19.40 19.83
N VAL A 260 6.31 -20.64 19.39
CA VAL A 260 6.26 -21.80 20.28
C VAL A 260 7.59 -21.97 21.00
N THR A 261 7.55 -21.94 22.33
CA THR A 261 8.75 -22.18 23.14
C THR A 261 8.91 -23.66 23.45
N LYS A 262 10.12 -24.21 23.31
CA LYS A 262 10.39 -25.66 23.51
C LYS A 262 10.21 -26.10 24.98
N ARG A 263 9.99 -25.17 25.93
CA ARG A 263 9.98 -25.46 27.39
C ARG A 263 8.60 -25.74 27.99
N GLY A 264 7.51 -25.71 27.21
CA GLY A 264 6.20 -26.03 27.77
C GLY A 264 5.00 -25.89 26.85
N LYS A 265 5.19 -25.86 25.51
CA LYS A 265 4.14 -25.47 24.55
C LYS A 265 3.49 -24.12 24.88
N SER A 266 4.14 -23.27 25.69
CA SER A 266 3.67 -21.91 25.91
C SER A 266 4.05 -21.09 24.69
N GLU A 267 3.03 -20.53 24.08
CA GLU A 267 3.13 -19.49 23.08
C GLU A 267 3.73 -18.24 23.71
N SER A 268 4.57 -17.55 22.95
CA SER A 268 5.19 -16.29 23.33
C SER A 268 4.95 -15.30 22.21
N ARG A 269 4.53 -14.08 22.56
CA ARG A 269 4.56 -12.98 21.59
C ARG A 269 6.01 -12.65 21.22
N GLU A 270 6.21 -12.39 19.93
CA GLU A 270 7.43 -11.83 19.34
C GLU A 270 7.05 -10.60 18.53
N GLN A 271 7.77 -9.51 18.73
CA GLN A 271 7.60 -8.27 17.98
C GLN A 271 8.93 -7.92 17.30
N GLN A 272 8.94 -7.84 15.98
CA GLN A 272 10.09 -7.45 15.17
C GLN A 272 9.87 -6.03 14.65
N ILE A 273 10.80 -5.11 14.90
CA ILE A 273 10.67 -3.72 14.44
C ILE A 273 11.93 -3.32 13.69
N LEU A 274 11.77 -2.88 12.44
CA LEU A 274 12.86 -2.52 11.56
C LEU A 274 12.96 -1.00 11.41
N PHE A 275 14.14 -0.45 11.66
CA PHE A 275 14.44 0.97 11.59
C PHE A 275 15.50 1.28 10.54
N ARG A 276 15.46 2.49 9.96
CA ARG A 276 16.51 3.02 9.08
C ARG A 276 16.89 4.46 9.46
N PRO A 277 18.17 4.86 9.36
CA PRO A 277 18.58 6.23 9.63
C PRO A 277 18.19 7.18 8.48
N GLY A 278 18.00 8.45 8.81
CA GLY A 278 18.02 9.55 7.84
C GLY A 278 16.67 9.92 7.22
N SER A 279 15.57 9.29 7.61
CA SER A 279 14.23 9.71 7.12
C SER A 279 13.61 10.82 7.96
N SER A 280 13.81 10.77 9.27
CA SER A 280 13.24 11.75 10.19
C SER A 280 14.28 12.83 10.49
N ARG A 281 13.83 14.08 10.67
CA ARG A 281 14.72 15.15 11.16
C ARG A 281 15.13 14.79 12.59
N GLU A 282 16.42 14.87 12.90
CA GLU A 282 16.91 14.62 14.26
C GLU A 282 16.14 15.49 15.28
N GLY A 283 15.66 14.85 16.35
CA GLY A 283 14.80 15.49 17.36
C GLY A 283 13.33 15.69 16.97
N ALA A 284 12.90 15.34 15.75
CA ALA A 284 11.50 15.35 15.35
C ALA A 284 10.87 13.97 15.53
N VAL A 285 9.75 13.91 16.26
CA VAL A 285 8.98 12.68 16.43
C VAL A 285 7.83 12.67 15.43
N GLU A 286 7.94 11.84 14.39
CA GLU A 286 6.86 11.63 13.42
C GLU A 286 5.63 11.02 14.12
N PRO A 287 4.42 11.58 13.92
CA PRO A 287 3.24 11.06 14.59
C PRO A 287 2.88 9.65 14.13
N HIS A 288 2.72 8.73 15.07
CA HIS A 288 2.23 7.37 14.83
C HIS A 288 1.09 7.02 15.79
N LEU A 289 0.16 6.20 15.29
CA LEU A 289 -0.89 5.58 16.07
C LEU A 289 -0.77 4.07 15.95
N PHE A 290 -0.52 3.43 17.09
CA PHE A 290 -0.56 1.98 17.23
C PHE A 290 -1.94 1.62 17.75
N LEU A 291 -2.64 0.75 17.03
CA LEU A 291 -3.93 0.20 17.42
C LEU A 291 -3.79 -1.31 17.53
N GLU A 292 -4.50 -1.91 18.47
CA GLU A 292 -4.57 -3.35 18.66
C GLU A 292 -6.03 -3.77 18.74
N LEU A 293 -6.43 -4.72 17.89
CA LEU A 293 -7.75 -5.32 17.84
C LEU A 293 -7.65 -6.72 18.45
N PHE A 294 -8.23 -6.93 19.63
CA PHE A 294 -8.28 -8.24 20.27
C PHE A 294 -9.69 -8.82 20.14
N THR A 295 -9.80 -9.96 19.47
CA THR A 295 -11.10 -10.57 19.14
C THR A 295 -11.85 -11.12 20.33
N GLY A 296 -11.19 -11.29 21.47
CA GLY A 296 -11.77 -11.89 22.67
C GLY A 296 -11.61 -13.41 22.76
N GLU A 297 -12.28 -13.98 23.75
CA GLU A 297 -12.23 -15.39 24.13
C GLU A 297 -13.59 -16.05 23.88
N GLY A 298 -13.66 -16.98 22.93
CA GLY A 298 -14.87 -17.73 22.63
C GLY A 298 -15.12 -18.89 23.59
N SER A 299 -16.33 -19.45 23.56
CA SER A 299 -16.66 -20.69 24.25
C SER A 299 -16.08 -21.89 23.49
N GLU A 300 -15.34 -22.74 24.21
CA GLU A 300 -14.78 -24.01 23.74
C GLU A 300 -15.82 -24.90 23.03
N GLU A 301 -17.02 -25.01 23.58
CA GLU A 301 -18.10 -25.84 23.02
C GLU A 301 -18.66 -25.33 21.68
N LEU A 302 -18.42 -24.05 21.36
CA LEU A 302 -18.92 -23.42 20.15
C LEU A 302 -17.88 -23.44 19.02
N TYR A 303 -16.57 -23.50 19.35
CA TYR A 303 -15.52 -23.69 18.34
C TYR A 303 -15.67 -25.01 17.57
N SER A 304 -16.23 -26.06 18.19
CA SER A 304 -16.52 -27.33 17.52
C SER A 304 -17.78 -27.32 16.64
N LYS A 305 -18.50 -26.19 16.54
CA LYS A 305 -19.76 -26.06 15.81
C LYS A 305 -19.60 -25.04 14.66
N PRO A 306 -19.09 -25.45 13.49
CA PRO A 306 -18.76 -24.53 12.39
C PRO A 306 -19.96 -23.78 11.81
N GLU A 307 -21.20 -24.19 12.12
CA GLU A 307 -22.42 -23.51 11.72
C GLU A 307 -22.89 -22.43 12.72
N VAL A 308 -22.33 -22.41 13.94
CA VAL A 308 -22.75 -21.50 15.00
C VAL A 308 -21.80 -20.30 15.07
N THR A 309 -22.36 -19.10 14.97
CA THR A 309 -21.61 -17.85 15.18
C THR A 309 -21.70 -17.48 16.66
N GLN A 310 -20.57 -17.09 17.24
CA GLN A 310 -20.49 -16.59 18.60
C GLN A 310 -19.85 -15.19 18.64
N VAL A 311 -20.23 -14.43 19.66
CA VAL A 311 -19.60 -13.16 20.05
C VAL A 311 -18.62 -13.52 21.17
N PRO A 312 -17.29 -13.53 20.94
CA PRO A 312 -16.33 -13.81 22.00
C PRO A 312 -16.44 -12.81 23.15
N ALA A 313 -16.12 -13.25 24.36
CA ALA A 313 -16.06 -12.39 25.54
C ALA A 313 -14.77 -11.56 25.55
N ASN A 314 -14.70 -10.52 26.39
CA ASN A 314 -13.46 -9.75 26.64
C ASN A 314 -12.83 -9.10 25.39
N GLN A 315 -13.63 -8.77 24.38
CA GLN A 315 -13.12 -8.08 23.20
C GLN A 315 -12.69 -6.66 23.55
N GLN A 316 -11.59 -6.22 22.93
CA GLN A 316 -11.07 -4.88 23.18
C GLN A 316 -10.40 -4.31 21.94
N ILE A 317 -10.47 -2.98 21.84
CA ILE A 317 -9.63 -2.19 20.97
C ILE A 317 -8.76 -1.32 21.87
N ARG A 318 -7.44 -1.40 21.68
CA ARG A 318 -6.47 -0.59 22.41
C ARG A 318 -5.72 0.31 21.45
N PHE A 319 -5.30 1.49 21.89
CA PHE A 319 -4.39 2.30 21.08
C PHE A 319 -3.48 3.20 21.91
N CYS A 320 -2.30 3.48 21.36
CA CYS A 320 -1.35 4.44 21.90
C CYS A 320 -0.74 5.30 20.79
N GLN A 321 -0.26 6.48 21.18
CA GLN A 321 0.28 7.48 20.26
C GLN A 321 1.79 7.67 20.47
N VAL A 322 2.49 7.96 19.38
CA VAL A 322 3.87 8.45 19.36
C VAL A 322 3.86 9.80 18.66
N GLY A 323 4.45 10.83 19.25
CA GLY A 323 4.38 12.19 18.69
C GLY A 323 3.01 12.87 18.84
N ASP A 324 2.75 13.89 18.03
CA ASP A 324 1.49 14.65 18.06
C ASP A 324 0.43 14.04 17.14
N CYS A 325 -0.47 13.26 17.72
CA CYS A 325 -1.59 12.64 17.02
C CYS A 325 -2.92 13.38 17.28
N SER A 326 -2.89 14.62 17.78
CA SER A 326 -4.08 15.36 18.24
C SER A 326 -5.18 15.47 17.18
N THR A 327 -4.80 15.54 15.89
CA THR A 327 -5.73 15.60 14.76
C THR A 327 -6.53 14.32 14.54
N ALA A 328 -6.06 13.17 15.03
CA ALA A 328 -6.67 11.87 14.81
C ALA A 328 -7.31 11.25 16.05
N ILE A 329 -6.82 11.54 17.27
CA ILE A 329 -7.30 10.89 18.50
C ILE A 329 -8.80 11.08 18.72
N GLU A 330 -9.30 12.31 18.72
CA GLU A 330 -10.72 12.56 18.99
C GLU A 330 -11.65 12.04 17.88
N PRO A 331 -11.34 12.22 16.59
CA PRO A 331 -12.08 11.55 15.52
C PRO A 331 -12.08 10.02 15.64
N LEU A 332 -10.93 9.40 15.92
CA LEU A 332 -10.81 7.95 16.10
C LEU A 332 -11.64 7.46 17.28
N LYS A 333 -11.58 8.12 18.44
CA LYS A 333 -12.45 7.81 19.58
C LYS A 333 -13.91 7.82 19.18
N LYS A 334 -14.37 8.89 18.52
CA LYS A 334 -15.77 9.00 18.07
C LYS A 334 -16.15 7.91 17.08
N PHE A 335 -15.26 7.54 16.17
CA PHE A 335 -15.48 6.42 15.26
C PHE A 335 -15.64 5.11 16.04
N LEU A 336 -14.69 4.79 16.91
CA LEU A 336 -14.74 3.55 17.70
C LEU A 336 -15.97 3.49 18.62
N THR A 337 -16.39 4.60 19.24
CA THR A 337 -17.58 4.61 20.12
C THR A 337 -18.89 4.62 19.35
N ASN A 338 -19.01 5.46 18.32
CA ASN A 338 -20.30 5.70 17.66
C ASN A 338 -20.56 4.70 16.52
N TYR A 339 -19.51 4.28 15.81
CA TYR A 339 -19.63 3.37 14.67
C TYR A 339 -19.42 1.91 15.07
N LEU A 340 -18.40 1.62 15.90
CA LEU A 340 -18.16 0.25 16.40
C LEU A 340 -18.90 -0.06 17.70
N GLY A 341 -19.68 0.87 18.25
CA GLY A 341 -20.40 0.66 19.51
C GLY A 341 -19.50 0.50 20.74
N GLY A 342 -18.22 0.87 20.65
CA GLY A 342 -17.27 0.68 21.73
C GLY A 342 -17.52 1.58 22.94
N ALA A 343 -17.20 1.09 24.13
CA ALA A 343 -17.23 1.85 25.38
C ALA A 343 -15.79 2.08 25.87
N ILE A 344 -15.44 3.33 26.18
CA ILE A 344 -14.13 3.66 26.74
C ILE A 344 -14.02 3.05 28.14
N ASP A 345 -13.01 2.20 28.34
CA ASP A 345 -12.70 1.48 29.58
C ASP A 345 -11.54 2.13 30.36
N GLY A 346 -11.16 3.34 29.95
CA GLY A 346 -10.11 4.14 30.59
C GLY A 346 -8.76 4.03 29.89
N GLN A 347 -7.71 4.27 30.66
CA GLN A 347 -6.33 4.32 30.22
C GLN A 347 -5.46 3.57 31.23
N ASP A 348 -4.52 2.76 30.76
CA ASP A 348 -3.61 2.03 31.65
C ASP A 348 -2.44 2.88 32.13
N GLU A 349 -1.53 2.28 32.91
CA GLU A 349 -0.35 2.95 33.46
C GLU A 349 0.64 3.47 32.40
N TYR A 350 0.55 2.95 31.17
CA TYR A 350 1.39 3.31 30.04
C TYR A 350 0.77 4.40 29.16
N GLY A 351 -0.44 4.85 29.51
CA GLY A 351 -1.18 5.78 28.69
C GLY A 351 -1.88 5.11 27.51
N ILE A 352 -1.99 3.78 27.48
CA ILE A 352 -2.73 3.06 26.44
C ILE A 352 -4.21 3.23 26.71
N MET A 353 -4.93 3.75 25.71
CA MET A 353 -6.37 3.84 25.76
C MET A 353 -7.01 2.49 25.48
N ARG A 354 -8.05 2.14 26.26
CA ARG A 354 -8.79 0.90 26.12
C ARG A 354 -10.27 1.16 25.82
N LEU A 355 -10.80 0.41 24.87
CA LEU A 355 -12.22 0.37 24.56
C LEU A 355 -12.68 -1.08 24.58
N VAL A 356 -13.79 -1.36 25.26
CA VAL A 356 -14.50 -2.64 25.17
C VAL A 356 -15.45 -2.57 23.99
N VAL A 357 -15.50 -3.64 23.21
CA VAL A 357 -16.37 -3.78 22.03
C VAL A 357 -17.07 -5.15 22.05
N ASP A 358 -18.04 -5.35 21.17
CA ASP A 358 -18.75 -6.63 20.99
C ASP A 358 -19.00 -6.97 19.52
N VAL A 359 -18.17 -6.40 18.63
CA VAL A 359 -18.36 -6.46 17.17
C VAL A 359 -17.63 -7.62 16.51
N PHE A 360 -16.63 -8.21 17.17
CA PHE A 360 -15.91 -9.36 16.64
C PHE A 360 -16.78 -10.60 16.77
N LEU A 361 -16.83 -11.36 15.69
CA LEU A 361 -17.57 -12.60 15.55
C LEU A 361 -16.60 -13.70 15.20
N SER A 362 -16.82 -14.88 15.76
CA SER A 362 -16.13 -16.11 15.36
C SER A 362 -17.14 -17.21 15.05
N ARG A 363 -16.75 -18.15 14.20
CA ARG A 363 -17.55 -19.30 13.79
C ARG A 363 -16.61 -20.48 13.52
N GLY A 364 -16.86 -21.61 14.18
CA GLY A 364 -15.90 -22.71 14.14
C GLY A 364 -14.50 -22.29 14.61
N GLU A 365 -13.48 -23.09 14.31
CA GLU A 365 -12.11 -22.88 14.81
C GLU A 365 -11.35 -21.74 14.14
N HIS A 366 -11.73 -21.35 12.92
CA HIS A 366 -10.91 -20.46 12.09
C HIS A 366 -11.67 -19.24 11.55
N ASP A 367 -12.99 -19.33 11.35
CA ASP A 367 -13.72 -18.23 10.71
C ASP A 367 -13.97 -17.10 11.72
N ASN A 368 -13.71 -15.87 11.28
CA ASN A 368 -13.98 -14.67 12.03
C ASN A 368 -14.17 -13.47 11.10
N ASN A 369 -14.63 -12.35 11.64
CA ASN A 369 -14.82 -11.10 10.90
C ASN A 369 -13.74 -10.03 11.18
N LEU A 370 -12.60 -10.41 11.77
CA LEU A 370 -11.55 -9.45 12.17
C LEU A 370 -11.05 -8.65 10.95
N GLY A 371 -10.80 -9.32 9.82
CA GLY A 371 -10.39 -8.66 8.58
C GLY A 371 -11.38 -7.59 8.08
N CYS A 372 -12.68 -7.80 8.26
CA CYS A 372 -13.70 -6.80 7.90
C CYS A 372 -13.55 -5.53 8.75
N TRP A 373 -13.37 -5.68 10.06
CA TRP A 373 -13.21 -4.54 10.97
C TRP A 373 -11.87 -3.84 10.83
N THR A 374 -10.81 -4.60 10.54
CA THR A 374 -9.51 -4.04 10.17
C THR A 374 -9.62 -3.12 8.97
N MET A 375 -10.34 -3.54 7.92
CA MET A 375 -10.58 -2.66 6.77
C MET A 375 -11.42 -1.43 7.15
N ARG A 376 -12.44 -1.55 8.00
CA ARG A 376 -13.20 -0.36 8.47
C ARG A 376 -12.33 0.65 9.22
N VAL A 377 -11.41 0.17 10.05
CA VAL A 377 -10.43 1.04 10.73
C VAL A 377 -9.47 1.66 9.71
N CYS A 378 -9.00 0.89 8.72
CA CYS A 378 -8.14 1.40 7.65
C CYS A 378 -8.84 2.46 6.80
N ASP A 379 -10.06 2.21 6.33
CA ASP A 379 -10.87 3.17 5.56
C ASP A 379 -11.01 4.49 6.35
N PHE A 380 -11.31 4.41 7.65
CA PHE A 380 -11.43 5.60 8.48
C PHE A 380 -10.08 6.33 8.65
N MET A 381 -9.02 5.62 9.02
CA MET A 381 -7.72 6.25 9.27
C MET A 381 -7.09 6.82 7.98
N VAL A 382 -7.15 6.06 6.90
CA VAL A 382 -6.52 6.40 5.63
C VAL A 382 -7.38 7.40 4.86
N ASP A 383 -8.65 7.07 4.60
CA ASP A 383 -9.47 7.85 3.68
C ASP A 383 -10.09 9.06 4.36
N ARG A 384 -10.51 8.92 5.64
CA ARG A 384 -11.14 10.03 6.36
C ARG A 384 -10.15 10.96 7.04
N LEU A 385 -9.05 10.43 7.58
CA LEU A 385 -8.06 11.24 8.31
C LEU A 385 -6.77 11.51 7.53
N GLY A 386 -6.54 10.86 6.39
CA GLY A 386 -5.35 11.06 5.58
C GLY A 386 -4.08 10.46 6.18
N TRP A 387 -4.19 9.48 7.08
CA TRP A 387 -3.04 8.81 7.68
C TRP A 387 -2.54 7.68 6.77
N SER A 388 -1.24 7.42 6.77
CA SER A 388 -0.68 6.31 6.02
C SER A 388 -0.71 5.03 6.85
N PHE A 389 -1.31 4.00 6.28
CA PHE A 389 -1.20 2.65 6.82
C PHE A 389 0.21 2.10 6.59
N VAL A 390 0.92 1.77 7.67
CA VAL A 390 2.30 1.26 7.66
C VAL A 390 2.31 -0.26 7.85
N VAL A 391 1.55 -0.75 8.83
CA VAL A 391 1.69 -2.14 9.32
C VAL A 391 0.34 -2.76 9.63
N CYS A 392 0.24 -4.06 9.36
CA CYS A 392 -0.84 -4.93 9.79
C CYS A 392 -0.27 -6.27 10.24
N ASN A 393 -0.31 -6.59 11.53
CA ASN A 393 0.19 -7.85 12.04
C ASN A 393 -0.88 -8.65 12.74
N VAL A 394 -0.74 -9.97 12.77
CA VAL A 394 -1.71 -10.86 13.42
C VAL A 394 -0.94 -11.82 14.29
N CYS A 395 -1.23 -11.76 15.57
CA CYS A 395 -0.79 -12.70 16.56
C CYS A 395 -1.95 -13.67 16.83
N ASN A 396 -1.72 -14.95 16.55
CA ASN A 396 -2.68 -16.01 16.83
C ASN A 396 -2.25 -16.70 18.12
N LEU A 397 -3.10 -16.63 19.14
CA LEU A 397 -2.88 -17.19 20.46
C LEU A 397 -3.93 -18.26 20.78
N GLY A 398 -3.58 -19.15 21.70
CA GLY A 398 -4.41 -20.26 22.13
C GLY A 398 -4.49 -21.39 21.11
N GLU A 399 -5.16 -22.47 21.51
CA GLU A 399 -5.34 -23.64 20.66
C GLU A 399 -5.97 -23.24 19.31
N ALA A 400 -5.31 -23.65 18.22
CA ALA A 400 -5.73 -23.34 16.85
C ALA A 400 -5.88 -21.84 16.50
N GLY A 401 -5.30 -20.92 17.29
CA GLY A 401 -5.40 -19.47 17.04
C GLY A 401 -6.77 -18.88 17.39
N ARG A 402 -7.44 -19.44 18.40
CA ARG A 402 -8.78 -19.01 18.86
C ARG A 402 -8.81 -17.61 19.45
N CYS A 403 -7.70 -17.16 20.05
CA CYS A 403 -7.54 -15.79 20.53
C CYS A 403 -6.71 -15.01 19.52
N ARG A 404 -7.32 -14.07 18.81
CA ARG A 404 -6.63 -13.30 17.77
C ARG A 404 -6.41 -11.88 18.23
N GLU A 405 -5.20 -11.40 17.97
CA GLU A 405 -4.80 -10.04 18.22
C GLU A 405 -4.20 -9.48 16.92
N GLN A 406 -4.66 -8.30 16.50
CA GLN A 406 -4.17 -7.65 15.30
C GLN A 406 -3.69 -6.25 15.60
N GLN A 407 -2.40 -6.01 15.35
CA GLN A 407 -1.79 -4.70 15.51
C GLN A 407 -1.80 -3.95 14.18
N LEU A 408 -2.31 -2.74 14.20
CA LEU A 408 -2.32 -1.78 13.09
C LEU A 408 -1.43 -0.61 13.45
N VAL A 409 -0.59 -0.16 12.53
CA VAL A 409 0.19 1.07 12.73
C VAL A 409 -0.07 2.06 11.62
N PHE A 410 -0.46 3.26 12.01
CA PHE A 410 -0.66 4.39 11.12
C PHE A 410 0.39 5.46 11.39
N ARG A 411 0.86 6.11 10.33
CA ARG A 411 1.82 7.22 10.39
C ARG A 411 1.22 8.45 9.72
N TYR A 412 1.40 9.61 10.33
CA TYR A 412 1.05 10.88 9.70
C TYR A 412 2.23 11.39 8.89
N ASP A 413 2.11 11.37 7.56
CA ASP A 413 3.15 11.86 6.63
C ASP A 413 3.09 13.39 6.41
N GLY A 414 2.30 14.12 7.21
CA GLY A 414 2.08 15.55 7.06
C GLY A 414 0.88 15.92 6.17
N PRO A 415 0.52 17.22 6.08
CA PRO A 415 -0.57 17.72 5.24
C PRO A 415 -0.26 17.66 3.73
N LEU A 416 0.99 17.39 3.36
CA LEU A 416 1.45 17.27 2.00
C LEU A 416 2.07 15.89 1.83
N ARG A 417 1.32 14.94 1.29
CA ARG A 417 1.92 13.79 0.61
C ARG A 417 2.77 14.37 -0.52
N GLN A 418 4.08 14.50 -0.33
CA GLN A 418 4.95 14.69 -1.49
C GLN A 418 4.83 13.43 -2.34
N LEU A 419 4.16 13.56 -3.48
CA LEU A 419 3.92 12.48 -4.42
C LEU A 419 5.29 11.93 -4.87
N PRO A 420 5.63 10.66 -4.60
CA PRO A 420 6.91 10.10 -5.04
C PRO A 420 6.90 9.94 -6.55
N VAL A 421 7.80 10.60 -7.29
CA VAL A 421 7.85 10.61 -8.77
C VAL A 421 7.81 9.18 -9.35
N VAL A 422 6.76 8.85 -10.12
CA VAL A 422 6.63 7.53 -10.77
C VAL A 422 7.63 7.43 -11.90
N ARG A 423 8.33 6.30 -11.99
CA ARG A 423 8.97 5.87 -13.23
C ARG A 423 8.12 4.75 -13.84
N THR A 424 7.56 4.99 -15.02
CA THR A 424 6.68 4.07 -15.76
C THR A 424 7.39 2.77 -16.12
N LEU A 425 6.79 1.60 -15.82
CA LEU A 425 7.19 0.31 -16.41
C LEU A 425 6.83 0.31 -17.90
N ASN A 426 7.87 0.20 -18.74
CA ASN A 426 7.78 0.31 -20.19
C ASN A 426 7.79 -1.07 -20.82
N THR A 427 6.75 -1.37 -21.58
CA THR A 427 6.83 -2.37 -22.65
C THR A 427 7.66 -1.79 -23.79
N VAL A 428 8.60 -2.57 -24.32
CA VAL A 428 9.38 -2.22 -25.51
C VAL A 428 8.42 -1.91 -26.66
N LEU A 429 8.59 -0.75 -27.29
CA LEU A 429 7.80 -0.33 -28.45
C LEU A 429 8.18 -1.19 -29.67
N ASP A 430 7.18 -1.61 -30.46
CA ASP A 430 7.42 -2.14 -31.79
C ASP A 430 7.79 -0.98 -32.73
N GLU A 431 9.08 -0.69 -32.85
CA GLU A 431 9.60 0.42 -33.66
C GLU A 431 9.01 0.47 -35.08
N ALA A 432 8.63 -0.69 -35.65
CA ALA A 432 8.03 -0.75 -36.97
C ALA A 432 6.64 -0.11 -37.03
N ALA A 433 5.84 -0.24 -35.97
CA ALA A 433 4.49 0.35 -35.89
C ALA A 433 4.51 1.88 -35.74
N PHE A 434 5.62 2.46 -35.27
CA PHE A 434 5.77 3.90 -35.03
C PHE A 434 6.57 4.62 -36.13
N HIS A 435 7.02 3.89 -37.15
CA HIS A 435 7.84 4.47 -38.21
C HIS A 435 7.07 5.55 -38.98
N GLY A 436 7.50 6.81 -38.84
CA GLY A 436 6.89 7.97 -39.49
C GLY A 436 5.86 8.71 -38.64
N LEU A 437 5.58 8.27 -37.41
CA LEU A 437 4.75 9.03 -36.47
C LEU A 437 5.53 10.26 -35.98
N SER A 438 5.08 11.45 -36.37
CA SER A 438 5.60 12.69 -35.80
C SER A 438 4.92 12.95 -34.46
N LEU A 439 5.65 12.72 -33.36
CA LEU A 439 5.17 13.06 -32.02
C LEU A 439 5.03 14.58 -31.84
N PRO A 440 4.13 15.06 -30.95
CA PRO A 440 3.94 16.49 -30.75
C PRO A 440 5.21 17.19 -30.26
N PRO A 441 5.54 18.38 -30.79
CA PRO A 441 6.79 19.08 -30.47
C PRO A 441 6.86 19.63 -29.04
N TYR A 442 5.72 19.65 -28.32
CA TYR A 442 5.64 20.09 -26.93
C TYR A 442 5.79 18.94 -25.92
N TRP A 443 6.01 17.71 -26.38
CA TRP A 443 6.39 16.61 -25.50
C TRP A 443 7.82 16.82 -24.99
N LEU A 444 8.05 16.50 -23.73
CA LEU A 444 9.32 16.77 -23.04
C LEU A 444 10.11 15.50 -22.73
N ASN A 445 9.47 14.34 -22.70
CA ASN A 445 10.14 13.11 -22.33
C ASN A 445 11.02 12.58 -23.47
N GLU A 446 12.34 12.76 -23.34
CA GLU A 446 13.31 12.33 -24.36
C GLU A 446 13.23 10.83 -24.69
N GLU A 447 12.86 10.00 -23.74
CA GLU A 447 12.77 8.55 -23.96
C GLU A 447 11.50 8.18 -24.73
N VAL A 448 10.39 8.88 -24.54
CA VAL A 448 9.20 8.72 -25.38
C VAL A 448 9.46 9.26 -26.78
N LEU A 449 10.08 10.44 -26.89
CA LEU A 449 10.47 11.06 -28.16
C LEU A 449 11.45 10.19 -28.96
N ALA A 450 12.37 9.51 -28.26
CA ALA A 450 13.31 8.57 -28.88
C ALA A 450 12.74 7.15 -29.05
N HIS A 451 11.45 6.94 -28.79
CA HIS A 451 10.77 5.62 -28.84
C HIS A 451 11.42 4.54 -27.97
N LYS A 452 12.14 4.93 -26.92
CA LYS A 452 12.68 4.03 -25.88
C LYS A 452 11.63 3.68 -24.82
N LYS A 453 10.60 4.53 -24.66
CA LYS A 453 9.45 4.32 -23.79
C LYS A 453 8.15 4.55 -24.56
N ASN A 454 7.13 3.74 -24.29
CA ASN A 454 5.80 3.95 -24.89
C ASN A 454 5.08 5.15 -24.27
N ARG A 455 5.26 5.39 -22.96
CA ARG A 455 4.56 6.47 -22.27
C ARG A 455 5.30 7.08 -21.10
N ALA A 456 5.00 8.34 -20.85
CA ALA A 456 5.38 9.08 -19.65
C ALA A 456 4.22 9.97 -19.18
N ILE A 457 4.19 10.27 -17.88
CA ILE A 457 3.33 11.29 -17.29
C ILE A 457 4.27 12.39 -16.82
N GLU A 458 4.18 13.55 -17.43
CA GLU A 458 5.01 14.71 -17.12
C GLU A 458 4.21 15.71 -16.29
N VAL A 459 4.85 16.37 -15.33
CA VAL A 459 4.22 17.49 -14.62
C VAL A 459 4.11 18.65 -15.60
N CYS A 460 2.91 19.21 -15.73
CA CYS A 460 2.70 20.38 -16.59
C CYS A 460 3.58 21.55 -16.11
N GLN A 461 4.13 22.30 -17.06
CA GLN A 461 4.84 23.54 -16.76
C GLN A 461 3.87 24.57 -16.17
N GLN A 462 4.39 25.53 -15.41
CA GLN A 462 3.57 26.58 -14.80
C GLN A 462 2.68 27.32 -15.81
N GLU A 463 3.20 27.59 -17.01
CA GLU A 463 2.45 28.22 -18.10
C GLU A 463 1.30 27.34 -18.60
N GLU A 464 1.46 26.01 -18.62
CA GLU A 464 0.40 25.06 -18.96
C GLU A 464 -0.68 25.04 -17.88
N VAL A 465 -0.30 25.08 -16.60
CA VAL A 465 -1.23 25.16 -15.46
C VAL A 465 -2.06 26.43 -15.54
N GLU A 466 -1.43 27.57 -15.84
CA GLU A 466 -2.13 28.86 -16.00
C GLU A 466 -3.11 28.84 -17.18
N ASN A 467 -2.72 28.28 -18.33
CA ASN A 467 -3.63 28.16 -19.47
C ASN A 467 -4.77 27.17 -19.21
N LEU A 468 -4.53 26.09 -18.45
CA LEU A 468 -5.60 25.21 -17.99
C LEU A 468 -6.55 25.96 -17.04
N GLN A 469 -6.01 26.76 -16.12
CA GLN A 469 -6.84 27.57 -15.23
C GLN A 469 -7.72 28.57 -16.01
N ASP A 470 -7.19 29.19 -17.07
CA ASP A 470 -7.97 30.07 -17.95
C ASP A 470 -9.14 29.31 -18.61
N ILE A 471 -8.88 28.08 -19.11
CA ILE A 471 -9.93 27.22 -19.67
C ILE A 471 -10.97 26.86 -18.60
N PHE A 472 -10.54 26.53 -17.39
CA PHE A 472 -11.44 26.22 -16.28
C PHE A 472 -12.31 27.42 -15.94
N ASP A 473 -11.74 28.61 -15.82
CA ASP A 473 -12.47 29.83 -15.46
C ASP A 473 -13.50 30.24 -16.52
N GLU A 474 -13.11 30.18 -17.79
CA GLU A 474 -14.00 30.54 -18.91
C GLU A 474 -15.18 29.56 -19.04
N THR A 475 -14.90 28.28 -18.87
CA THR A 475 -15.87 27.20 -19.11
C THR A 475 -16.64 26.78 -17.87
N PHE A 476 -16.25 27.22 -16.67
CA PHE A 476 -17.02 27.01 -15.46
C PHE A 476 -18.34 27.77 -15.52
N LYS A 477 -19.44 27.05 -15.27
CA LYS A 477 -20.77 27.64 -15.13
C LYS A 477 -21.36 27.17 -13.81
N ARG A 478 -21.80 28.13 -13.00
CA ARG A 478 -22.47 27.89 -11.72
C ARG A 478 -23.93 27.48 -11.92
N ILE A 479 -24.14 26.42 -12.69
CA ILE A 479 -25.43 25.83 -13.04
C ILE A 479 -25.42 24.40 -12.54
N LEU A 480 -26.35 24.07 -11.64
CA LEU A 480 -26.55 22.71 -11.16
C LEU A 480 -27.42 21.94 -12.15
N THR A 481 -26.99 20.78 -12.61
CA THR A 481 -27.84 19.91 -13.43
C THR A 481 -28.45 18.76 -12.62
N ARG A 482 -29.33 17.97 -13.26
CA ARG A 482 -29.97 16.81 -12.62
C ARG A 482 -28.98 15.69 -12.26
N ASP A 483 -27.79 15.68 -12.84
CA ASP A 483 -26.82 14.60 -12.66
C ASP A 483 -26.00 14.73 -11.37
N ARG A 484 -26.00 15.90 -10.72
CA ARG A 484 -25.42 16.06 -9.39
C ARG A 484 -26.37 15.43 -8.36
N VAL A 485 -25.99 14.26 -7.86
CA VAL A 485 -26.83 13.42 -6.98
C VAL A 485 -27.23 14.19 -5.70
N TYR A 486 -28.53 14.45 -5.58
CA TYR A 486 -29.14 15.21 -4.47
C TYR A 486 -28.96 14.55 -3.09
N GLU A 487 -28.80 13.23 -3.03
CA GLU A 487 -28.78 12.48 -1.75
C GLU A 487 -27.64 12.90 -0.81
N TYR A 488 -26.47 13.26 -1.35
CA TYR A 488 -25.36 13.79 -0.53
C TYR A 488 -25.56 15.26 -0.12
N GLN A 489 -26.21 16.06 -0.98
CA GLN A 489 -26.42 17.49 -0.72
C GLN A 489 -27.60 17.78 0.21
N ALA A 490 -28.62 16.91 0.24
CA ALA A 490 -29.73 17.01 1.18
C ALA A 490 -29.24 16.98 2.65
N ALA A 491 -28.12 16.31 2.91
CA ALA A 491 -27.51 16.24 4.24
C ALA A 491 -26.53 17.39 4.54
N THR A 492 -25.88 17.97 3.52
CA THR A 492 -24.73 18.87 3.71
C THR A 492 -24.99 20.33 3.32
N SER A 493 -26.09 20.65 2.63
CA SER A 493 -26.36 22.00 2.09
C SER A 493 -25.20 22.55 1.26
N GLU A 494 -24.42 21.68 0.63
CA GLU A 494 -23.20 22.06 -0.07
C GLU A 494 -23.53 22.74 -1.41
N GLU A 495 -23.39 24.06 -1.42
CA GLU A 495 -23.62 24.91 -2.59
C GLU A 495 -22.59 24.61 -3.69
N MET A 496 -22.97 24.77 -4.96
CA MET A 496 -22.00 24.69 -6.07
C MET A 496 -20.85 25.68 -5.81
N PRO A 497 -19.59 25.27 -6.04
CA PRO A 497 -18.44 26.15 -5.85
C PRO A 497 -18.55 27.37 -6.76
N TYR A 498 -17.88 28.45 -6.39
CA TYR A 498 -17.86 29.67 -7.20
C TYR A 498 -16.88 29.58 -8.38
N ARG A 499 -15.87 28.72 -8.25
CA ARG A 499 -14.75 28.52 -9.17
C ARG A 499 -14.12 27.16 -8.88
N LEU A 500 -13.44 26.59 -9.87
CA LEU A 500 -12.54 25.46 -9.69
C LEU A 500 -11.09 25.94 -9.84
N GLU A 501 -10.22 25.49 -8.94
CA GLU A 501 -8.79 25.82 -8.96
C GLU A 501 -7.99 24.61 -9.49
N VAL A 502 -7.10 24.86 -10.43
CA VAL A 502 -6.16 23.86 -10.94
C VAL A 502 -4.98 23.78 -9.97
N VAL A 503 -5.03 22.81 -9.06
CA VAL A 503 -3.98 22.60 -8.05
C VAL A 503 -2.78 21.86 -8.64
N HIS A 504 -3.06 20.83 -9.45
CA HIS A 504 -2.07 20.01 -10.14
C HIS A 504 -2.53 19.72 -11.56
N ALA A 505 -1.58 19.66 -12.49
CA ALA A 505 -1.83 19.21 -13.84
C ALA A 505 -0.67 18.33 -14.32
N PHE A 506 -1.04 17.28 -15.04
CA PHE A 506 -0.11 16.32 -15.61
C PHE A 506 -0.40 16.18 -17.10
N ARG A 507 0.64 16.03 -17.91
CA ARG A 507 0.55 15.77 -19.35
C ARG A 507 0.87 14.31 -19.61
N SER A 508 -0.04 13.64 -20.30
CA SER A 508 0.18 12.28 -20.81
C SER A 508 0.91 12.31 -22.14
N GLU A 509 2.12 11.76 -22.15
CA GLU A 509 2.93 11.55 -23.35
C GLU A 509 2.90 10.07 -23.68
N ASN A 510 1.84 9.61 -24.35
CA ASN A 510 1.60 8.20 -24.65
C ASN A 510 1.59 7.96 -26.16
N ALA A 511 2.70 7.42 -26.69
CA ALA A 511 2.94 7.28 -28.12
C ALA A 511 1.90 6.37 -28.80
N GLU A 512 1.54 5.25 -28.18
CA GLU A 512 0.53 4.33 -28.72
C GLU A 512 -0.86 4.95 -28.80
N LEU A 513 -1.30 5.68 -27.77
CA LEU A 513 -2.58 6.38 -27.81
C LEU A 513 -2.56 7.52 -28.83
N PHE A 514 -1.43 8.22 -28.93
CA PHE A 514 -1.25 9.28 -29.92
C PHE A 514 -1.26 8.74 -31.35
N LEU A 515 -0.66 7.56 -31.61
CA LEU A 515 -0.74 6.89 -32.90
C LEU A 515 -2.19 6.62 -33.30
N LYS A 516 -2.96 5.98 -32.42
CA LYS A 516 -4.40 5.69 -32.66
C LYS A 516 -5.20 6.97 -32.91
N PHE A 517 -4.89 8.03 -32.16
CA PHE A 517 -5.51 9.34 -32.36
C PHE A 517 -5.16 9.93 -33.73
N ALA A 518 -3.87 9.93 -34.11
CA ALA A 518 -3.39 10.47 -35.38
C ALA A 518 -3.98 9.70 -36.57
N GLU A 519 -4.02 8.37 -36.52
CA GLU A 519 -4.67 7.53 -37.54
C GLU A 519 -6.15 7.89 -37.67
N ARG A 520 -6.88 7.98 -36.55
CA ARG A 520 -8.30 8.32 -36.57
C ARG A 520 -8.55 9.73 -37.09
N ARG A 521 -7.64 10.67 -36.80
CA ARG A 521 -7.68 12.04 -37.29
C ARG A 521 -7.48 12.11 -38.81
N GLU A 522 -6.54 11.36 -39.37
CA GLU A 522 -6.35 11.30 -40.83
C GLU A 522 -7.57 10.68 -41.55
N GLU A 523 -8.25 9.73 -40.92
CA GLU A 523 -9.51 9.17 -41.44
C GLU A 523 -10.68 10.16 -41.41
N TYR A 524 -10.61 11.22 -40.60
CA TYR A 524 -11.68 12.19 -40.44
C TYR A 524 -11.75 13.13 -41.65
N LYS A 525 -12.75 12.90 -42.51
CA LYS A 525 -12.96 13.67 -43.76
C LYS A 525 -13.81 14.94 -43.58
N GLY A 526 -13.93 15.43 -42.35
CA GLY A 526 -14.62 16.68 -42.03
C GLY A 526 -16.02 16.54 -41.43
N GLY A 527 -16.59 17.71 -41.16
CA GLY A 527 -17.87 17.97 -40.51
C GLY A 527 -18.01 19.48 -40.34
N TRP A 528 -19.12 19.96 -39.76
CA TRP A 528 -19.21 21.39 -39.41
C TRP A 528 -18.34 21.62 -38.17
N PRO A 529 -17.25 22.40 -38.27
CA PRO A 529 -16.37 22.62 -37.12
C PRO A 529 -17.15 23.39 -36.06
N LEU A 530 -17.49 22.70 -34.98
CA LEU A 530 -18.08 23.33 -33.80
C LEU A 530 -16.92 23.88 -32.95
N LYS A 531 -16.93 25.19 -32.75
CA LYS A 531 -15.94 25.85 -31.92
C LYS A 531 -16.31 25.63 -30.45
N ALA A 532 -15.59 24.73 -29.78
CA ALA A 532 -15.82 24.45 -28.36
C ALA A 532 -15.59 25.70 -27.50
N LYS A 533 -16.31 25.84 -26.38
CA LYS A 533 -16.16 27.01 -25.48
C LYS A 533 -14.74 27.19 -24.93
N SER A 534 -14.02 26.09 -24.73
CA SER A 534 -12.61 26.07 -24.30
C SER A 534 -11.67 26.79 -25.26
N SER A 535 -12.04 26.95 -26.54
CA SER A 535 -11.23 27.66 -27.54
C SER A 535 -11.16 29.19 -27.33
N GLY A 536 -11.97 29.74 -26.41
CA GLY A 536 -11.95 31.16 -26.05
C GLY A 536 -10.88 31.53 -25.02
N ALA A 537 -10.24 30.56 -24.38
CA ALA A 537 -9.29 30.73 -23.29
C ALA A 537 -8.04 29.86 -23.49
N GLY A 538 -7.04 29.92 -22.62
CA GLY A 538 -5.86 29.02 -22.67
C GLY A 538 -5.15 29.04 -24.04
N SER A 539 -4.82 30.23 -24.54
CA SER A 539 -4.34 30.45 -25.91
C SER A 539 -3.14 29.59 -26.31
N MET A 540 -2.22 29.32 -25.39
CA MET A 540 -1.03 28.49 -25.66
C MET A 540 -1.41 27.03 -25.89
N LEU A 541 -2.33 26.49 -25.07
CA LEU A 541 -2.82 25.11 -25.25
C LEU A 541 -3.61 25.00 -26.54
N ASN A 542 -4.56 25.91 -26.79
CA ASN A 542 -5.35 25.91 -28.01
C ASN A 542 -4.51 26.09 -29.29
N GLY A 543 -3.34 26.73 -29.19
CA GLY A 543 -2.38 26.80 -30.30
C GLY A 543 -1.78 25.46 -30.72
N ARG A 544 -1.97 24.40 -29.91
CA ARG A 544 -1.52 23.02 -30.21
C ARG A 544 -2.54 22.22 -31.02
N LEU A 545 -3.79 22.69 -31.10
CA LEU A 545 -4.88 21.99 -31.77
C LEU A 545 -4.84 22.22 -33.28
N LEU A 546 -5.19 21.18 -34.04
CA LEU A 546 -5.49 21.29 -35.48
C LEU A 546 -6.96 21.64 -35.72
N GLU A 547 -7.28 22.00 -36.97
CA GLU A 547 -8.67 22.25 -37.37
C GLU A 547 -9.54 21.01 -37.12
N GLY A 548 -10.68 21.23 -36.46
CA GLY A 548 -11.61 20.14 -36.08
C GLY A 548 -11.30 19.49 -34.73
N GLU A 549 -10.18 19.82 -34.09
CA GLU A 549 -9.87 19.36 -32.73
C GLU A 549 -10.41 20.34 -31.67
N SER A 550 -10.62 19.85 -30.46
CA SER A 550 -11.08 20.66 -29.33
C SER A 550 -10.67 20.04 -28.01
N TYR A 551 -10.37 20.90 -27.05
CA TYR A 551 -10.19 20.54 -25.66
C TYR A 551 -11.55 20.41 -24.97
N LEU A 552 -11.85 19.22 -24.46
CA LEU A 552 -13.06 18.95 -23.69
C LEU A 552 -12.69 18.30 -22.36
N ALA A 553 -13.50 18.52 -21.33
CA ALA A 553 -13.30 17.95 -20.01
C ALA A 553 -14.03 16.61 -19.87
N HIS A 554 -13.41 15.66 -19.19
CA HIS A 554 -14.05 14.41 -18.76
C HIS A 554 -14.00 14.32 -17.23
N GLY A 555 -15.15 14.10 -16.59
CA GLY A 555 -15.21 13.92 -15.15
C GLY A 555 -15.24 12.44 -14.80
N THR A 556 -14.33 11.99 -13.95
CA THR A 556 -14.25 10.60 -13.53
C THR A 556 -13.57 10.47 -12.16
N ASN A 557 -13.33 9.26 -11.68
CA ASN A 557 -12.54 9.04 -10.46
C ASN A 557 -11.04 8.85 -10.75
N PRO A 558 -10.15 9.11 -9.77
CA PRO A 558 -8.71 9.02 -9.98
C PRO A 558 -8.27 7.68 -10.58
N SER A 559 -8.81 6.56 -10.08
CA SER A 559 -8.51 5.23 -10.62
C SER A 559 -8.85 5.11 -12.12
N SER A 560 -9.99 5.67 -12.53
CA SER A 560 -10.46 5.64 -13.92
C SER A 560 -9.70 6.62 -14.81
N ALA A 561 -9.37 7.82 -14.32
CA ALA A 561 -8.53 8.78 -15.02
C ALA A 561 -7.19 8.13 -15.37
N MET A 562 -6.56 7.45 -14.40
CA MET A 562 -5.31 6.73 -14.61
C MET A 562 -5.44 5.55 -15.58
N ALA A 563 -6.55 4.83 -15.55
CA ALA A 563 -6.82 3.77 -16.52
C ALA A 563 -6.95 4.34 -17.94
N ILE A 564 -7.60 5.49 -18.10
CA ILE A 564 -7.74 6.21 -19.37
C ILE A 564 -6.37 6.69 -19.85
N LEU A 565 -5.55 7.27 -18.97
CA LEU A 565 -4.18 7.67 -19.28
C LEU A 565 -3.30 6.52 -19.76
N LYS A 566 -3.50 5.34 -19.18
CA LYS A 566 -2.75 4.12 -19.47
C LYS A 566 -3.16 3.47 -20.79
N GLY A 567 -4.47 3.34 -21.03
CA GLY A 567 -5.03 2.48 -22.08
C GLY A 567 -6.04 3.15 -23.01
N GLY A 568 -6.27 4.45 -22.86
CA GLY A 568 -7.29 5.21 -23.58
C GLY A 568 -8.69 4.96 -23.03
N PHE A 569 -9.66 5.66 -23.61
CA PHE A 569 -11.07 5.44 -23.30
C PHE A 569 -11.54 4.07 -23.78
N LYS A 570 -12.35 3.39 -22.96
CA LYS A 570 -12.99 2.12 -23.31
C LYS A 570 -14.51 2.28 -23.32
N LEU A 571 -15.15 1.87 -24.41
CA LEU A 571 -16.61 1.94 -24.55
C LEU A 571 -17.34 0.99 -23.59
N ASP A 572 -16.70 -0.07 -23.12
CA ASP A 572 -17.29 -1.00 -22.14
C ASP A 572 -17.58 -0.33 -20.78
N HIS A 573 -16.98 0.84 -20.51
CA HIS A 573 -17.27 1.66 -19.33
C HIS A 573 -18.27 2.78 -19.63
N ALA A 574 -18.78 2.90 -20.86
CA ALA A 574 -19.80 3.90 -21.19
C ALA A 574 -21.09 3.61 -20.42
N GLY A 575 -21.57 4.62 -19.68
CA GLY A 575 -22.82 4.52 -18.92
C GLY A 575 -22.73 3.78 -17.59
N SER A 576 -21.54 3.35 -17.15
CA SER A 576 -21.38 2.66 -15.85
C SER A 576 -21.56 3.59 -14.65
N ALA A 577 -21.23 4.87 -14.80
CA ALA A 577 -21.35 5.88 -13.73
C ALA A 577 -22.71 6.60 -13.76
N THR A 578 -23.29 6.80 -14.95
CA THR A 578 -24.48 7.64 -15.17
C THR A 578 -25.27 7.21 -16.40
N GLY A 579 -26.50 7.69 -16.54
CA GLY A 579 -27.40 7.31 -17.64
C GLY A 579 -26.82 7.56 -19.04
N THR A 580 -27.35 6.84 -20.02
CA THR A 580 -26.91 6.82 -21.43
C THR A 580 -27.79 7.74 -22.29
N MET A 581 -27.98 9.00 -21.86
CA MET A 581 -28.96 9.92 -22.48
C MET A 581 -28.74 10.14 -23.98
N PHE A 582 -27.48 10.15 -24.41
CA PHE A 582 -27.08 10.30 -25.82
C PHE A 582 -26.52 9.00 -26.42
N GLY A 583 -26.86 7.85 -25.81
CA GLY A 583 -26.37 6.54 -26.18
C GLY A 583 -25.13 6.08 -25.40
N ASN A 584 -24.64 4.89 -25.75
CA ASN A 584 -23.47 4.27 -25.14
C ASN A 584 -22.20 4.85 -25.79
N GLY A 585 -21.58 5.83 -25.13
CA GLY A 585 -20.36 6.47 -25.59
C GLY A 585 -19.57 7.10 -24.45
N VAL A 586 -18.42 7.68 -24.80
CA VAL A 586 -17.62 8.52 -23.90
C VAL A 586 -18.25 9.91 -23.86
N TYR A 587 -18.52 10.42 -22.65
CA TYR A 587 -19.14 11.72 -22.45
C TYR A 587 -18.06 12.75 -22.16
N LEU A 588 -18.01 13.80 -22.96
CA LEU A 588 -17.09 14.93 -22.80
C LEU A 588 -17.92 16.21 -22.69
N ALA A 589 -17.42 17.19 -21.95
CA ALA A 589 -18.12 18.46 -21.75
C ALA A 589 -17.24 19.65 -22.14
N GLU A 590 -17.86 20.64 -22.77
CA GLU A 590 -17.22 21.95 -22.97
C GLU A 590 -17.07 22.70 -21.65
N CYS A 591 -18.00 22.50 -20.71
CA CYS A 591 -18.01 23.16 -19.40
C CYS A 591 -17.39 22.26 -18.34
N VAL A 592 -16.30 22.69 -17.72
CA VAL A 592 -15.66 21.92 -16.62
C VAL A 592 -16.58 21.70 -15.43
N SER A 593 -17.53 22.61 -15.17
CA SER A 593 -18.51 22.44 -14.10
C SER A 593 -19.47 21.27 -14.33
N LYS A 594 -19.66 20.85 -15.59
CA LYS A 594 -20.43 19.66 -15.92
C LYS A 594 -19.63 18.40 -15.62
N SER A 595 -18.36 18.36 -16.03
CA SER A 595 -17.45 17.27 -15.68
C SER A 595 -17.26 17.12 -14.17
N ASP A 596 -17.20 18.22 -13.42
CA ASP A 596 -17.17 18.21 -11.95
C ASP A 596 -18.35 17.47 -11.28
N GLU A 597 -19.49 17.34 -11.95
CA GLU A 597 -20.61 16.55 -11.41
C GLU A 597 -20.33 15.04 -11.45
N TYR A 598 -19.45 14.59 -12.34
CA TYR A 598 -19.04 13.18 -12.51
C TYR A 598 -17.69 12.89 -11.86
N ALA A 599 -16.90 13.92 -11.59
CA ALA A 599 -15.70 13.83 -10.77
C ALA A 599 -16.06 13.32 -9.37
N ARG A 600 -15.48 12.18 -9.00
CA ARG A 600 -15.59 11.59 -7.66
C ARG A 600 -14.20 11.19 -7.23
N ASP A 601 -13.85 11.31 -5.97
CA ASP A 601 -12.78 10.48 -5.40
C ASP A 601 -13.18 9.00 -5.53
N ASP A 602 -12.19 8.12 -5.32
CA ASP A 602 -12.43 6.69 -5.30
C ASP A 602 -13.42 6.26 -4.19
N ASN A 603 -13.74 7.17 -3.25
CA ASN A 603 -14.58 6.93 -2.06
C ASN A 603 -15.79 7.88 -1.86
N GLY A 604 -16.15 8.74 -2.82
CA GLY A 604 -17.35 9.59 -2.81
C GLY A 604 -17.35 10.90 -1.96
N GLY A 605 -16.25 11.32 -1.33
CA GLY A 605 -16.12 12.52 -0.49
C GLY A 605 -15.19 13.67 -0.94
N THR A 606 -14.52 13.65 -2.10
CA THR A 606 -13.75 14.83 -2.58
C THR A 606 -13.63 14.85 -4.10
N LYS A 607 -13.94 15.98 -4.75
CA LYS A 607 -13.99 16.06 -6.20
C LYS A 607 -12.61 16.34 -6.79
N ALA A 608 -12.07 15.38 -7.54
CA ALA A 608 -10.94 15.61 -8.43
C ALA A 608 -11.47 15.72 -9.88
N VAL A 609 -11.44 16.91 -10.48
CA VAL A 609 -11.61 17.04 -11.94
C VAL A 609 -10.27 16.71 -12.57
N GLU A 610 -9.99 15.42 -12.74
CA GLU A 610 -8.79 14.98 -13.45
C GLU A 610 -9.08 14.84 -14.95
N GLU A 611 -8.59 15.85 -15.68
CA GLU A 611 -8.11 15.80 -17.07
C GLU A 611 -9.01 16.26 -18.24
N LEU A 612 -8.38 17.06 -19.11
CA LEU A 612 -8.80 17.45 -20.45
C LEU A 612 -8.09 16.56 -21.47
N VAL A 613 -8.81 15.64 -22.11
CA VAL A 613 -8.28 14.85 -23.24
C VAL A 613 -9.10 15.15 -24.49
N ALA A 614 -8.40 15.53 -25.56
CA ALA A 614 -8.97 15.82 -26.85
C ALA A 614 -9.30 14.52 -27.61
N THR A 615 -10.59 14.27 -27.86
CA THR A 615 -11.13 13.65 -29.10
C THR A 615 -12.65 13.82 -29.13
N GLY A 616 -13.22 14.43 -30.16
CA GLY A 616 -14.68 14.47 -30.37
C GLY A 616 -15.06 13.93 -31.75
N GLU A 617 -15.96 12.94 -31.80
CA GLU A 617 -16.70 12.58 -33.02
C GLU A 617 -18.20 12.49 -32.67
N HIS A 618 -19.04 13.20 -33.42
CA HIS A 618 -20.49 13.15 -33.29
C HIS A 618 -21.06 12.40 -34.51
N LYS A 619 -21.57 11.17 -34.31
CA LYS A 619 -22.40 10.51 -35.34
C LYS A 619 -23.83 11.02 -35.24
N GLN A 620 -24.29 11.79 -36.23
CA GLN A 620 -25.72 12.03 -36.44
C GLN A 620 -26.32 10.85 -37.20
N SER A 621 -27.30 10.16 -36.60
CA SER A 621 -28.22 9.30 -37.34
C SER A 621 -29.22 10.18 -38.09
N ALA A 622 -29.29 10.03 -39.40
CA ALA A 622 -30.25 10.74 -40.24
C ALA A 622 -31.69 10.38 -39.88
N MET A 623 -32.46 11.35 -39.38
CA MET A 623 -33.92 11.37 -39.52
C MET A 623 -34.32 12.66 -40.23
N SER A 624 -35.02 12.51 -41.35
CA SER A 624 -35.54 13.60 -42.18
C SER A 624 -36.81 14.23 -41.57
N PRO A 625 -37.22 15.44 -42.02
CA PRO A 625 -37.94 16.39 -41.18
C PRO A 625 -39.45 16.43 -41.42
N SER A 626 -40.22 16.76 -40.37
CA SER A 626 -41.50 17.46 -40.53
C SER A 626 -41.95 18.21 -39.26
N ALA A 627 -41.91 19.54 -39.35
CA ALA A 627 -42.91 20.51 -38.86
C ALA A 627 -42.97 20.83 -37.34
N PRO A 628 -43.56 21.98 -36.92
CA PRO A 628 -42.85 22.97 -36.10
C PRO A 628 -43.51 23.28 -34.73
N ALA A 629 -42.71 23.98 -33.91
CA ALA A 629 -43.08 24.97 -32.89
C ALA A 629 -44.12 24.61 -31.81
N SER A 630 -43.67 24.60 -30.55
CA SER A 630 -44.31 25.39 -29.49
C SER A 630 -43.34 25.59 -28.33
N ALA A 631 -43.22 26.85 -27.92
CA ALA A 631 -42.43 27.34 -26.81
C ALA A 631 -42.87 26.75 -25.46
N PHE A 632 -41.91 26.53 -24.56
CA PHE A 632 -41.91 26.97 -23.16
C PHE A 632 -40.47 27.05 -22.64
#